data_AF-A0A351G0D1-F1
#
_entry.id   AF-A0A351G0D1-F1
#
_cell.length_a   1.000
_cell.length_b   1.000
_cell.length_c   1.000
_cell.angle_alpha   90.00
_cell.angle_beta   90.00
_cell.angle_gamma   90.00
#
_symmetry.space_group_name_H-M   'P 1'
#
loop_
_entity.id
_entity.type
_entity.pdbx_description
1 polymer ?
#
loop_
_entity_poly.entity_id
_entity_poly.type
_entity_poly.pdbx_seq_one_letter_code
_entity_poly.pdbx_strand_id
1 'polypeptide(L)'
;MTMTECLRRPYVLFALLLFFTAPVRAQNIGDYRAISNPYLFLLREPEVLDDLGLDYRQRIHLQKLNDRIDGPLLASRNKPQEQAKKILEQLLTETRAGVEQILTEKQQQRVSQLMLRARGLGALTTPKVSEALQLSQSQQSRIKNAVEESRKAMAALQKKLQEGEPQERLEREAERVGQRTQQKVFEEHLSGAQGQMFARLLGRPFQPSRLGKVRFKAPELDTTDGLIQAANLRIADLKGEVIALHFWAFG
;
A
#
# COMPACT_ATOMS: atom_id res chain seq x y z
N MET A 1 -52.03 -3.96 58.85
CA MET A 1 -51.02 -5.03 58.82
C MET A 1 -51.46 -6.03 57.76
N THR A 2 -50.53 -6.55 56.94
CA THR A 2 -50.62 -7.23 55.61
C THR A 2 -50.72 -6.25 54.43
N MET A 3 -49.65 -5.89 53.68
CA MET A 3 -48.80 -6.69 52.76
C MET A 3 -49.65 -7.67 51.95
N THR A 4 -49.79 -7.61 50.61
CA THR A 4 -48.76 -7.58 49.57
C THR A 4 -49.51 -7.42 48.23
N GLU A 5 -49.20 -6.45 47.37
CA GLU A 5 -49.56 -6.53 45.94
C GLU A 5 -48.38 -6.09 45.08
N CYS A 6 -47.73 -7.12 44.56
CA CYS A 6 -46.86 -7.12 43.41
C CYS A 6 -47.77 -7.10 42.16
N LEU A 7 -47.54 -6.22 41.19
CA LEU A 7 -47.34 -6.60 39.78
C LEU A 7 -47.19 -5.36 38.86
N ARG A 8 -45.99 -5.26 38.30
CA ARG A 8 -45.70 -5.06 36.86
C ARG A 8 -46.36 -3.89 36.11
N ARG A 9 -45.61 -2.79 36.04
CA ARG A 9 -45.56 -1.90 34.86
C ARG A 9 -44.57 -2.49 33.84
N PRO A 10 -44.94 -2.72 32.56
CA PRO A 10 -43.97 -3.00 31.52
C PRO A 10 -43.37 -1.68 31.03
N TYR A 11 -42.14 -1.37 31.44
CA TYR A 11 -41.31 -0.38 30.75
C TYR A 11 -40.84 -1.01 29.43
N VAL A 12 -41.30 -0.46 28.31
CA VAL A 12 -40.75 -0.71 26.99
C VAL A 12 -39.33 -0.15 26.98
N LEU A 13 -38.34 -1.02 27.17
CA LEU A 13 -36.93 -0.65 27.07
C LEU A 13 -36.58 -0.54 25.58
N PHE A 14 -36.47 0.69 25.11
CA PHE A 14 -36.01 1.04 23.78
C PHE A 14 -34.53 0.67 23.69
N ALA A 15 -34.23 -0.52 23.16
CA ALA A 15 -32.86 -0.96 22.90
C ALA A 15 -32.32 -0.18 21.69
N LEU A 16 -31.67 0.95 22.00
CA LEU A 16 -30.90 1.75 21.05
C LEU A 16 -29.63 0.97 20.70
N LEU A 17 -29.74 0.06 19.74
CA LEU A 17 -28.61 -0.59 19.07
C LEU A 17 -27.87 0.48 18.25
N LEU A 18 -26.95 1.18 18.92
CA LEU A 18 -25.91 1.95 18.29
C LEU A 18 -24.99 0.96 17.56
N PHE A 19 -25.31 0.68 16.30
CA PHE A 19 -24.36 0.15 15.34
C PHE A 19 -23.27 1.21 15.14
N PHE A 20 -22.27 1.21 16.02
CA PHE A 20 -20.97 1.77 15.70
C PHE A 20 -20.39 0.91 14.58
N THR A 21 -20.74 1.23 13.33
CA THR A 21 -19.87 0.91 12.21
C THR A 21 -18.63 1.77 12.39
N ALA A 22 -17.69 1.30 13.24
CA ALA A 22 -16.34 1.83 13.18
C ALA A 22 -15.93 1.70 11.71
N PRO A 23 -15.54 2.79 11.02
CA PRO A 23 -14.92 2.64 9.73
C PRO A 23 -13.70 1.78 10.01
N VAL A 24 -13.73 0.52 9.58
CA VAL A 24 -12.53 -0.30 9.47
C VAL A 24 -11.60 0.56 8.64
N ARG A 25 -10.63 1.22 9.30
CA ARG A 25 -9.57 1.91 8.59
C ARG A 25 -8.83 0.78 7.89
N ALA A 26 -9.21 0.55 6.64
CA ALA A 26 -8.43 -0.25 5.72
C ALA A 26 -6.97 0.20 5.89
N GLN A 27 -6.05 -0.76 5.85
CA GLN A 27 -4.61 -0.52 5.96
C GLN A 27 -4.17 0.26 4.70
N ASN A 28 -4.51 1.54 4.66
CA ASN A 28 -4.41 2.31 3.45
C ASN A 28 -2.96 2.66 3.21
N ILE A 29 -2.43 2.32 2.03
CA ILE A 29 -1.13 2.83 1.61
C ILE A 29 -1.31 4.31 1.28
N GLY A 30 -0.75 5.17 2.15
CA GLY A 30 -0.93 6.62 2.05
C GLY A 30 -0.16 7.26 0.89
N ASP A 31 1.05 6.76 0.57
CA ASP A 31 1.82 7.25 -0.58
C ASP A 31 2.73 6.16 -1.16
N TYR A 32 2.40 5.71 -2.37
CA TYR A 32 3.18 4.74 -3.13
C TYR A 32 4.56 5.28 -3.58
N ARG A 33 4.74 6.59 -3.66
CA ARG A 33 6.00 7.23 -4.09
C ARG A 33 7.09 7.15 -3.02
N ALA A 34 6.69 7.01 -1.76
CA ALA A 34 7.58 6.80 -0.62
C ALA A 34 8.07 5.34 -0.53
N ILE A 35 7.41 4.40 -1.20
CA ILE A 35 7.78 2.98 -1.19
C ILE A 35 8.85 2.73 -2.24
N SER A 36 10.05 2.29 -1.81
CA SER A 36 11.19 2.04 -2.71
C SER A 36 10.86 1.02 -3.81
N ASN A 37 10.08 -0.02 -3.49
CA ASN A 37 9.56 -0.95 -4.49
C ASN A 37 8.08 -1.29 -4.18
N PRO A 38 7.12 -0.69 -4.91
CA PRO A 38 5.70 -0.87 -4.63
C PRO A 38 5.11 -2.20 -5.15
N TYR A 39 5.93 -3.08 -5.74
CA TYR A 39 5.46 -4.27 -6.45
C TYR A 39 4.55 -5.17 -5.60
N LEU A 40 4.95 -5.48 -4.37
CA LEU A 40 4.15 -6.31 -3.47
C LEU A 40 2.77 -5.68 -3.18
N PHE A 41 2.72 -4.37 -3.02
CA PHE A 41 1.48 -3.67 -2.69
C PHE A 41 0.54 -3.52 -3.89
N LEU A 42 1.08 -3.18 -5.07
CA LEU A 42 0.27 -2.99 -6.28
C LEU A 42 -0.47 -4.26 -6.70
N LEU A 43 0.11 -5.44 -6.46
CA LEU A 43 -0.53 -6.72 -6.76
C LEU A 43 -1.66 -7.11 -5.79
N ARG A 44 -2.00 -6.22 -4.85
CA ARG A 44 -3.16 -6.33 -3.93
C ARG A 44 -4.20 -5.25 -4.18
N GLU A 45 -3.91 -4.26 -5.02
CA GLU A 45 -4.79 -3.13 -5.26
C GLU A 45 -5.94 -3.52 -6.19
N PRO A 46 -7.21 -3.41 -5.77
CA PRO A 46 -8.35 -3.78 -6.61
C PRO A 46 -8.31 -3.10 -7.98
N GLU A 47 -7.98 -1.80 -8.00
CA GLU A 47 -7.85 -0.99 -9.22
C GLU A 47 -6.75 -1.48 -10.17
N VAL A 48 -5.66 -2.03 -9.62
CA VAL A 48 -4.60 -2.65 -10.41
C VAL A 48 -5.08 -3.98 -10.98
N LEU A 49 -5.72 -4.82 -10.17
CA LEU A 49 -6.23 -6.11 -10.63
C LEU A 49 -7.28 -5.93 -11.75
N ASP A 50 -8.11 -4.90 -11.62
CA ASP A 50 -9.12 -4.54 -12.62
C ASP A 50 -8.48 -3.96 -13.89
N ASP A 51 -7.50 -3.05 -13.77
CA ASP A 51 -6.76 -2.52 -14.92
C ASP A 51 -6.02 -3.64 -15.68
N LEU A 52 -5.43 -4.59 -14.95
CA LEU A 52 -4.78 -5.77 -15.55
C LEU A 52 -5.76 -6.72 -16.24
N GLY A 53 -7.07 -6.56 -16.01
CA GLY A 53 -8.10 -7.43 -16.57
C GLY A 53 -7.94 -8.88 -16.13
N LEU A 54 -7.55 -9.10 -14.86
CA LEU A 54 -7.33 -10.46 -14.36
C LEU A 54 -8.63 -11.26 -14.37
N ASP A 55 -8.58 -12.45 -14.98
CA ASP A 55 -9.69 -13.40 -14.92
C ASP A 55 -9.85 -14.01 -13.52
N TYR A 56 -10.93 -14.77 -13.32
CA TYR A 56 -11.24 -15.40 -12.04
C TYR A 56 -10.12 -16.33 -11.55
N ARG A 57 -9.52 -17.15 -12.42
CA ARG A 57 -8.45 -18.09 -12.05
C ARG A 57 -7.19 -17.33 -11.67
N GLN A 58 -6.81 -16.32 -12.44
CA GLN A 58 -5.67 -15.45 -12.16
C GLN A 58 -5.82 -14.75 -10.81
N ARG A 59 -7.01 -14.22 -10.51
CA ARG A 59 -7.28 -13.58 -9.21
C ARG A 59 -7.12 -14.54 -8.04
N ILE A 60 -7.67 -15.76 -8.15
CA ILE A 60 -7.52 -16.77 -7.10
C ILE A 60 -6.06 -17.18 -6.91
N HIS A 61 -5.30 -17.38 -8.01
CA HIS A 61 -3.90 -17.76 -7.91
C HIS A 61 -3.04 -16.62 -7.35
N LEU A 62 -3.28 -15.38 -7.77
CA LEU A 62 -2.57 -14.21 -7.25
C LEU A 62 -2.89 -13.97 -5.77
N GLN A 63 -4.15 -14.17 -5.37
CA GLN A 63 -4.53 -14.11 -3.97
C GLN A 63 -3.79 -15.16 -3.14
N LYS A 64 -3.75 -16.42 -3.59
CA LYS A 64 -2.99 -17.48 -2.89
C LYS A 64 -1.50 -17.17 -2.78
N LEU A 65 -0.90 -16.58 -3.82
CA LEU A 65 0.48 -16.11 -3.78
C LEU A 65 0.66 -15.01 -2.72
N ASN A 66 -0.23 -14.01 -2.72
CA ASN A 66 -0.22 -12.91 -1.75
C ASN A 66 -0.41 -13.41 -0.31
N ASP A 67 -1.35 -14.34 -0.07
CA ASP A 67 -1.64 -14.90 1.25
C ASP A 67 -0.41 -15.61 1.87
N ARG A 68 0.43 -16.24 1.03
CA ARG A 68 1.66 -16.91 1.49
C ARG A 68 2.73 -15.93 1.97
N ILE A 69 2.83 -14.78 1.30
CA ILE A 69 3.87 -13.79 1.59
C ILE A 69 3.46 -12.77 2.66
N ASP A 70 2.16 -12.63 2.95
CA ASP A 70 1.64 -11.63 3.91
C ASP A 70 2.20 -11.81 5.32
N GLY A 71 2.27 -13.05 5.82
CA GLY A 71 2.81 -13.35 7.15
C GLY A 71 4.30 -12.96 7.28
N PRO A 72 5.19 -13.48 6.42
CA PRO A 72 6.60 -13.09 6.39
C PRO A 72 6.82 -11.58 6.19
N LEU A 73 6.03 -10.93 5.33
CA LEU A 73 6.09 -9.48 5.09
C LEU A 73 5.71 -8.69 6.35
N LEU A 74 4.69 -9.12 7.08
CA LEU A 74 4.31 -8.48 8.34
C LEU A 74 5.40 -8.67 9.41
N ALA A 75 5.92 -9.89 9.54
CA ALA A 75 6.95 -10.23 10.52
C ALA A 75 8.28 -9.50 10.28
N SER A 76 8.60 -9.15 9.02
CA SER A 76 9.84 -8.43 8.69
C SER A 76 9.93 -7.06 9.35
N ARG A 77 8.80 -6.44 9.71
CA ARG A 77 8.75 -5.15 10.41
C ARG A 77 9.38 -5.17 11.81
N ASN A 78 9.45 -6.36 12.42
CA ASN A 78 10.00 -6.56 13.76
C ASN A 78 11.46 -7.04 13.72
N LYS A 79 12.09 -7.07 12.54
CA LYS A 79 13.48 -7.52 12.36
C LYS A 79 14.44 -6.33 12.23
N PRO A 80 15.73 -6.50 12.58
CA PRO A 80 16.76 -5.52 12.27
C PRO A 80 16.78 -5.18 10.78
N GLN A 81 17.13 -3.94 10.44
CA GLN A 81 17.00 -3.39 9.07
C GLN A 81 17.61 -4.28 7.98
N GLU A 82 18.83 -4.78 8.18
CA GLU A 82 19.50 -5.66 7.21
C GLU A 82 18.79 -7.00 7.03
N GLN A 83 18.22 -7.56 8.10
CA GLN A 83 17.44 -8.80 8.01
C GLN A 83 16.09 -8.54 7.32
N ALA A 84 15.41 -7.45 7.68
CA ALA A 84 14.16 -7.05 7.05
C ALA A 84 14.33 -6.82 5.54
N LYS A 85 15.43 -6.19 5.14
CA LYS A 85 15.80 -5.99 3.72
C LYS A 85 15.98 -7.32 2.98
N LYS A 86 16.74 -8.27 3.56
CA LYS A 86 16.92 -9.61 2.96
C LYS A 86 15.60 -10.35 2.80
N ILE A 87 14.73 -10.31 3.82
CA ILE A 87 13.38 -10.91 3.74
C ILE A 87 12.58 -10.27 2.60
N LEU A 88 12.56 -8.94 2.51
CA LEU A 88 11.86 -8.22 1.43
C LEU A 88 12.39 -8.59 0.04
N GLU A 89 13.70 -8.71 -0.14
CA GLU A 89 14.32 -9.13 -1.40
C GLU A 89 13.93 -10.57 -1.79
N GLN A 90 13.88 -11.48 -0.81
CA GLN A 90 13.41 -12.86 -1.01
C GLN A 90 11.94 -12.88 -1.42
N LEU A 91 11.06 -12.19 -0.69
CA LEU A 91 9.63 -12.13 -1.00
C LEU A 91 9.38 -11.49 -2.38
N LEU A 92 10.15 -10.47 -2.74
CA LEU A 92 10.08 -9.88 -4.09
C LEU A 92 10.47 -10.88 -5.18
N THR A 93 11.51 -11.67 -4.95
CA THR A 93 11.97 -12.70 -5.89
C THR A 93 10.92 -13.79 -6.07
N GLU A 94 10.40 -14.32 -4.96
CA GLU A 94 9.33 -15.33 -4.97
C GLU A 94 8.06 -14.80 -5.65
N THR A 95 7.65 -13.57 -5.32
CA THR A 95 6.46 -12.97 -5.92
C THR A 95 6.64 -12.76 -7.42
N ARG A 96 7.83 -12.36 -7.89
CA ARG A 96 8.09 -12.23 -9.34
C ARG A 96 7.96 -13.56 -10.06
N ALA A 97 8.62 -14.60 -9.56
CA ALA A 97 8.54 -15.94 -10.15
C ALA A 97 7.11 -16.48 -10.17
N GLY A 98 6.34 -16.29 -9.08
CA GLY A 98 4.94 -16.69 -9.04
C GLY A 98 4.06 -15.89 -10.00
N VAL A 99 4.26 -14.58 -10.10
CA VAL A 99 3.52 -13.70 -11.00
C VAL A 99 3.78 -14.04 -12.47
N GLU A 100 5.00 -14.41 -12.83
CA GLU A 100 5.37 -14.82 -14.20
C GLU A 100 4.57 -16.05 -14.67
N GLN A 101 4.18 -16.94 -13.75
CA GLN A 101 3.35 -18.11 -14.03
C GLN A 101 1.84 -17.81 -14.08
N ILE A 102 1.41 -16.69 -13.49
CA ILE A 102 -0.01 -16.32 -13.36
C ILE A 102 -0.42 -15.33 -14.45
N LEU A 103 0.44 -14.35 -14.74
CA LEU A 103 0.14 -13.25 -15.64
C LEU A 103 0.69 -13.51 -17.04
N THR A 104 -0.09 -13.11 -18.04
CA THR A 104 0.38 -13.04 -19.44
C THR A 104 1.48 -12.00 -19.59
N GLU A 105 2.31 -12.10 -20.64
CA GLU A 105 3.36 -11.11 -20.92
C GLU A 105 2.82 -9.68 -21.00
N LYS A 106 1.65 -9.49 -21.63
CA LYS A 106 0.97 -8.20 -21.72
C LYS A 106 0.59 -7.65 -20.34
N GLN A 107 0.10 -8.51 -19.44
CA GLN A 107 -0.21 -8.13 -18.06
C GLN A 107 1.06 -7.81 -17.27
N GLN A 108 2.14 -8.59 -17.43
CA GLN A 108 3.43 -8.31 -16.79
C GLN A 108 4.04 -6.97 -17.24
N GLN A 109 3.96 -6.68 -18.55
CA GLN A 109 4.35 -5.37 -19.09
C GLN A 109 3.50 -4.27 -18.47
N ARG A 110 2.19 -4.49 -18.33
CA ARG A 110 1.29 -3.51 -17.70
C ARG A 110 1.61 -3.31 -16.22
N VAL A 111 1.96 -4.34 -15.47
CA VAL A 111 2.45 -4.20 -14.08
C VAL A 111 3.69 -3.31 -14.04
N SER A 112 4.64 -3.50 -14.95
CA SER A 112 5.83 -2.64 -15.04
C SER A 112 5.46 -1.17 -15.29
N GLN A 113 4.52 -0.89 -16.19
CA GLN A 113 4.01 0.46 -16.44
C GLN A 113 3.35 1.06 -15.20
N LEU A 114 2.52 0.29 -14.49
CA LEU A 114 1.86 0.71 -13.26
C LEU A 114 2.86 1.02 -12.14
N MET A 115 3.93 0.22 -12.02
CA MET A 115 5.03 0.51 -11.09
C MET A 115 5.70 1.85 -11.39
N LEU A 116 6.00 2.14 -12.67
CA LEU A 116 6.61 3.41 -13.06
C LEU A 116 5.66 4.58 -12.73
N ARG A 117 4.37 4.43 -13.01
CA ARG A 117 3.35 5.44 -12.68
C ARG A 117 3.21 5.65 -11.17
N ALA A 118 3.21 4.59 -10.38
CA ALA A 118 3.12 4.65 -8.92
C ALA A 118 4.33 5.37 -8.29
N ARG A 119 5.53 5.22 -8.87
CA ARG A 119 6.75 5.92 -8.44
C ARG A 119 6.80 7.39 -8.87
N GLY A 120 5.98 7.80 -9.84
CA GLY A 120 5.99 9.16 -10.40
C GLY A 120 7.38 9.52 -10.97
N LEU A 121 7.84 10.74 -10.69
CA LEU A 121 9.15 11.23 -11.16
C LEU A 121 10.33 10.40 -10.61
N GLY A 122 10.16 9.73 -9.47
CA GLY A 122 11.15 8.79 -8.93
C GLY A 122 11.33 7.52 -9.77
N ALA A 123 10.57 7.34 -10.84
CA ALA A 123 10.82 6.33 -11.87
C ALA A 123 12.07 6.67 -12.71
N LEU A 124 12.31 7.95 -12.99
CA LEU A 124 13.43 8.42 -13.81
C LEU A 124 14.80 8.21 -13.15
N THR A 125 14.83 7.93 -11.84
CA THR A 125 16.05 7.64 -11.09
C THR A 125 16.38 6.15 -11.05
N THR A 126 15.54 5.30 -11.65
CA THR A 126 15.81 3.85 -11.71
C THR A 126 16.76 3.52 -12.86
N PRO A 127 17.72 2.58 -12.68
CA PRO A 127 18.70 2.26 -13.72
C PRO A 127 18.06 1.91 -15.07
N LYS A 128 17.02 1.07 -15.05
CA LYS A 128 16.30 0.64 -16.26
C LYS A 128 15.69 1.80 -17.06
N VAL A 129 15.12 2.81 -16.38
CA VAL A 129 14.54 3.98 -17.06
C VAL A 129 15.65 4.93 -17.52
N SER A 130 16.66 5.15 -16.69
CA SER A 130 17.81 5.98 -17.07
C SER A 130 18.51 5.46 -18.33
N GLU A 131 18.68 4.14 -18.43
CA GLU A 131 19.26 3.46 -19.59
C GLU A 131 18.34 3.57 -20.82
N ALA A 132 17.04 3.29 -20.67
CA ALA A 132 16.07 3.38 -21.76
C ALA A 132 15.93 4.79 -22.34
N LEU A 133 16.15 5.82 -21.51
CA LEU A 133 16.15 7.24 -21.93
C LEU A 133 17.54 7.77 -22.30
N GLN A 134 18.57 6.93 -22.18
CA GLN A 134 19.98 7.30 -22.41
C GLN A 134 20.38 8.57 -21.66
N LEU A 135 19.98 8.67 -20.38
CA LEU A 135 20.28 9.85 -19.57
C LEU A 135 21.79 9.93 -19.31
N SER A 136 22.39 11.08 -19.62
CA SER A 136 23.77 11.37 -19.24
C SER A 136 23.94 11.36 -17.71
N GLN A 137 25.16 11.15 -17.22
CA GLN A 137 25.44 11.21 -15.77
C GLN A 137 25.02 12.54 -15.15
N SER A 138 25.20 13.65 -15.89
CA SER A 138 24.76 14.99 -15.46
C SER A 138 23.24 15.06 -15.32
N GLN A 139 22.48 14.58 -16.31
CA GLN A 139 21.02 14.52 -16.24
C GLN A 139 20.53 13.64 -15.08
N GLN A 140 21.12 12.44 -14.92
CA GLN A 140 20.77 11.54 -13.83
C GLN A 140 20.98 12.20 -12.46
N SER A 141 22.10 12.91 -12.27
CA SER A 141 22.40 13.64 -11.03
C SER A 141 21.40 14.77 -10.77
N ARG A 142 21.11 15.60 -11.77
CA ARG A 142 20.14 16.71 -11.65
C ARG A 142 18.73 16.22 -11.36
N ILE A 143 18.26 15.19 -12.08
CA ILE A 143 16.94 14.58 -11.86
C ILE A 143 16.86 13.97 -10.47
N LYS A 144 17.90 13.23 -10.03
CA LYS A 144 17.95 12.67 -8.68
C LYS A 144 17.84 13.76 -7.63
N ASN A 145 18.58 14.85 -7.76
CA ASN A 145 18.53 15.97 -6.82
C ASN A 145 17.13 16.63 -6.77
N ALA A 146 16.51 16.88 -7.93
CA ALA A 146 15.16 17.44 -8.00
C ALA A 146 14.12 16.53 -7.32
N VAL A 147 14.22 15.22 -7.55
CA VAL A 147 13.32 14.23 -6.91
C VAL A 147 13.54 14.16 -5.40
N GLU A 148 14.80 14.17 -4.92
CA GLU A 148 15.10 14.16 -3.49
C GLU A 148 14.68 15.45 -2.77
N GLU A 149 14.84 16.61 -3.41
CA GLU A 149 14.32 17.90 -2.91
C GLU A 149 12.80 17.82 -2.72
N SER A 150 12.09 17.32 -3.73
CA SER A 150 10.64 17.12 -3.70
C SER A 150 10.22 16.18 -2.56
N ARG A 151 10.92 15.05 -2.39
CA ARG A 151 10.65 14.09 -1.31
C ARG A 151 10.80 14.71 0.08
N LYS A 152 11.87 15.47 0.29
CA LYS A 152 12.10 16.17 1.57
C LYS A 152 11.01 17.20 1.85
N ALA A 153 10.59 17.96 0.83
CA ALA A 153 9.48 18.90 0.95
C ALA A 153 8.18 18.19 1.32
N MET A 154 7.83 17.10 0.62
CA MET A 154 6.62 16.32 0.92
C MET A 154 6.65 15.71 2.33
N ALA A 155 7.80 15.21 2.78
CA ALA A 155 7.97 14.70 4.15
C ALA A 155 7.77 15.81 5.21
N ALA A 156 8.24 17.03 4.94
CA ALA A 156 8.00 18.18 5.81
C ALA A 156 6.51 18.55 5.87
N LEU A 157 5.79 18.50 4.74
CA LEU A 157 4.34 18.71 4.71
C LEU A 157 3.58 17.65 5.50
N GLN A 158 3.99 16.39 5.38
CA GLN A 158 3.40 15.29 6.16
C GLN A 158 3.59 15.51 7.67
N LYS A 159 4.75 16.05 8.09
CA LYS A 159 4.99 16.41 9.48
C LYS A 159 4.07 17.54 9.94
N LYS A 160 3.92 18.61 9.14
CA LYS A 160 2.97 19.71 9.44
C LYS A 160 1.53 19.21 9.59
N LEU A 161 1.11 18.26 8.76
CA LEU A 161 -0.22 17.64 8.86
C LEU A 161 -0.40 16.92 10.20
N GLN A 162 0.62 16.20 10.66
CA GLN A 162 0.62 15.54 11.97
C GLN A 162 0.62 16.54 13.13
N GLU A 163 1.23 17.71 12.93
CA GLU A 163 1.25 18.83 13.89
C GLU A 163 -0.08 19.63 13.88
N GLY A 164 -1.05 19.27 13.04
CA GLY A 164 -2.41 19.83 13.05
C GLY A 164 -2.65 21.01 12.11
N GLU A 165 -1.73 21.30 11.19
CA GLU A 165 -1.94 22.34 10.17
C GLU A 165 -3.11 22.01 9.23
N PRO A 166 -3.84 23.02 8.71
CA PRO A 166 -5.01 22.79 7.86
C PRO A 166 -4.67 21.99 6.58
N GLN A 167 -5.35 20.85 6.40
CA GLN A 167 -5.10 19.93 5.28
C GLN A 167 -5.16 20.62 3.91
N GLU A 168 -6.17 21.45 3.65
CA GLU A 168 -6.36 22.14 2.36
C GLU A 168 -5.17 23.05 1.99
N ARG A 169 -4.53 23.69 2.99
CA ARG A 169 -3.33 24.50 2.78
C ARG A 169 -2.15 23.63 2.38
N LEU A 170 -1.97 22.51 3.07
CA LEU A 170 -0.88 21.56 2.81
C LEU A 170 -1.04 20.86 1.46
N GLU A 171 -2.27 20.56 1.04
CA GLU A 171 -2.57 20.00 -0.28
C GLU A 171 -2.15 20.96 -1.41
N ARG A 172 -2.47 22.26 -1.29
CA ARG A 172 -2.00 23.27 -2.25
C ARG A 172 -0.48 23.42 -2.27
N GLU A 173 0.17 23.34 -1.11
CA GLU A 173 1.63 23.39 -1.02
C GLU A 173 2.26 22.14 -1.69
N ALA A 174 1.69 20.97 -1.44
CA ALA A 174 2.10 19.71 -2.07
C ALA A 174 1.93 19.73 -3.59
N GLU A 175 0.83 20.29 -4.10
CA GLU A 175 0.61 20.44 -5.54
C GLU A 175 1.67 21.35 -6.16
N ARG A 176 1.98 22.49 -5.54
CA ARG A 176 3.02 23.41 -6.02
C ARG A 176 4.40 22.77 -6.02
N VAL A 177 4.73 21.99 -4.99
CA VAL A 177 5.97 21.21 -4.94
C VAL A 177 6.02 20.24 -6.13
N GLY A 178 4.95 19.47 -6.34
CA GLY A 178 4.84 18.52 -7.45
C GLY A 178 4.99 19.18 -8.83
N GLN A 179 4.27 20.28 -9.07
CA GLN A 179 4.33 21.04 -10.32
C GLN A 179 5.74 21.57 -10.60
N ARG A 180 6.38 22.19 -9.60
CA ARG A 180 7.77 22.71 -9.74
C ARG A 180 8.76 21.59 -10.03
N THR A 181 8.64 20.44 -9.35
CA THR A 181 9.52 19.31 -9.62
C THR A 181 9.31 18.76 -11.02
N GLN A 182 8.05 18.64 -11.47
CA GLN A 182 7.73 18.21 -12.83
C GLN A 182 8.32 19.16 -13.87
N GLN A 183 8.17 20.47 -13.66
CA GLN A 183 8.72 21.49 -14.53
C GLN A 183 10.24 21.37 -14.66
N LYS A 184 10.97 21.39 -13.53
CA LYS A 184 12.43 21.23 -13.53
C LYS A 184 12.87 19.97 -14.29
N VAL A 185 12.19 18.84 -14.04
CA VAL A 185 12.55 17.57 -14.68
C VAL A 185 12.30 17.58 -16.18
N PHE A 186 11.10 17.96 -16.63
CA PHE A 186 10.72 17.84 -18.04
C PHE A 186 11.18 18.99 -18.92
N GLU A 187 11.25 20.21 -18.40
CA GLU A 187 11.62 21.40 -19.17
C GLU A 187 13.13 21.65 -19.11
N GLU A 188 13.78 21.40 -17.97
CA GLU A 188 15.19 21.76 -17.79
C GLU A 188 16.16 20.57 -17.88
N HIS A 189 15.71 19.33 -17.67
CA HIS A 189 16.61 18.17 -17.53
C HIS A 189 16.37 17.04 -18.54
N LEU A 190 15.21 17.01 -19.19
CA LEU A 190 14.91 16.07 -20.27
C LEU A 190 14.78 16.80 -21.60
N SER A 191 15.23 16.16 -22.68
CA SER A 191 14.87 16.61 -24.03
C SER A 191 13.42 16.24 -24.34
N GLY A 192 12.82 16.91 -25.34
CA GLY A 192 11.47 16.56 -25.81
C GLY A 192 11.34 15.10 -26.25
N ALA A 193 12.38 14.54 -26.90
CA ALA A 193 12.42 13.14 -27.28
C ALA A 193 12.46 12.19 -26.07
N GLN A 194 13.25 12.53 -25.04
CA GLN A 194 13.30 11.77 -23.79
C GLN A 194 11.96 11.82 -23.04
N GLY A 195 11.30 12.98 -23.00
CA GLY A 195 9.95 13.13 -22.44
C GLY A 195 8.91 12.24 -23.15
N GLN A 196 8.93 12.21 -24.48
CA GLN A 196 8.05 11.34 -25.26
C GLN A 196 8.35 9.85 -25.04
N MET A 197 9.63 9.47 -24.98
CA MET A 197 10.02 8.10 -24.68
C MET A 197 9.57 7.69 -23.27
N PHE A 198 9.70 8.57 -22.28
CA PHE A 198 9.21 8.30 -20.93
C PHE A 198 7.70 8.12 -20.91
N ALA A 199 6.94 8.94 -21.63
CA ALA A 199 5.49 8.76 -21.77
C ALA A 199 5.12 7.39 -22.38
N ARG A 200 5.88 6.90 -23.36
CA ARG A 200 5.70 5.55 -23.93
C ARG A 200 6.00 4.45 -22.89
N LEU A 201 7.05 4.61 -22.09
CA LEU A 201 7.38 3.67 -21.01
C LEU A 201 6.29 3.60 -19.94
N LEU A 202 5.59 4.70 -19.66
CA LEU A 202 4.46 4.74 -18.73
C LEU A 202 3.20 4.05 -19.28
N GLY A 203 3.13 3.80 -20.59
CA GLY A 203 1.97 3.19 -21.25
C GLY A 203 0.68 3.99 -21.08
N ARG A 204 -0.47 3.32 -21.16
CA ARG A 204 -1.78 3.99 -21.04
C ARG A 204 -1.97 4.64 -19.65
N PRO A 205 -2.76 5.72 -19.53
CA PRO A 205 -3.04 6.39 -18.25
C PRO A 205 -3.54 5.44 -17.16
N PHE A 206 -3.31 5.83 -15.91
CA PHE A 206 -3.83 5.20 -14.69
C PHE A 206 -3.94 6.28 -13.63
N GLN A 207 -4.98 6.25 -12.80
CA GLN A 207 -5.24 7.26 -11.77
C GLN A 207 -4.71 6.77 -10.42
N PRO A 208 -3.53 7.22 -9.94
CA PRO A 208 -2.95 6.71 -8.70
C PRO A 208 -3.75 7.11 -7.46
N SER A 209 -4.59 8.15 -7.55
CA SER A 209 -5.48 8.59 -6.48
C SER A 209 -6.55 7.55 -6.08
N ARG A 210 -6.78 6.53 -6.92
CA ARG A 210 -7.70 5.43 -6.61
C ARG A 210 -7.03 4.29 -5.84
N LEU A 211 -5.69 4.32 -5.73
CA LEU A 211 -4.93 3.36 -4.94
C LEU A 211 -5.10 3.62 -3.44
N GLY A 212 -4.60 2.68 -2.66
CA GLY A 212 -4.57 2.71 -1.20
C GLY A 212 -5.42 1.60 -0.59
N LYS A 213 -6.19 0.82 -1.35
CA LYS A 213 -7.20 -0.10 -0.79
C LYS A 213 -6.67 -1.53 -0.67
N VAL A 214 -5.40 -1.68 -0.31
CA VAL A 214 -4.76 -3.00 -0.14
C VAL A 214 -5.39 -3.78 1.00
N ARG A 215 -5.44 -5.10 0.83
CA ARG A 215 -5.86 -6.05 1.86
C ARG A 215 -4.76 -7.08 2.06
N PHE A 216 -4.39 -7.30 3.30
CA PHE A 216 -3.45 -8.33 3.71
C PHE A 216 -4.23 -9.41 4.46
N LYS A 217 -3.86 -10.67 4.24
CA LYS A 217 -4.28 -11.78 5.09
C LYS A 217 -3.60 -11.63 6.45
N ALA A 218 -4.40 -11.70 7.52
CA ALA A 218 -3.85 -11.80 8.86
C ALA A 218 -3.05 -13.12 9.01
N PRO A 219 -1.89 -13.11 9.68
CA PRO A 219 -1.17 -14.34 9.99
C PRO A 219 -2.02 -15.26 10.86
N GLU A 220 -1.84 -16.57 10.73
CA GLU A 220 -2.49 -17.51 11.65
C GLU A 220 -2.00 -17.27 13.09
N LEU A 221 -2.88 -17.53 14.05
CA LEU A 221 -2.55 -17.39 15.47
C LEU A 221 -1.81 -18.65 15.92
N ASP A 222 -0.59 -18.46 16.42
CA ASP A 222 0.13 -19.52 17.11
C ASP A 222 -0.33 -19.55 18.57
N THR A 223 -1.02 -20.64 18.96
CA THR A 223 -1.57 -20.81 20.31
C THR A 223 -0.69 -21.66 21.23
N THR A 224 0.53 -22.02 20.77
CA THR A 224 1.36 -23.06 21.42
C THR A 224 1.86 -22.64 22.82
N ASP A 225 1.97 -21.34 23.11
CA ASP A 225 2.55 -20.81 24.36
C ASP A 225 1.54 -20.15 25.33
N GLY A 226 0.29 -20.62 25.36
CA GLY A 226 -0.63 -20.26 26.46
C GLY A 226 -1.71 -19.23 26.15
N LEU A 227 -2.34 -19.32 24.97
CA LEU A 227 -3.65 -18.69 24.75
C LEU A 227 -4.72 -19.42 25.57
N ILE A 228 -4.94 -18.95 26.81
CA ILE A 228 -5.78 -19.58 27.86
C ILE A 228 -7.24 -19.83 27.43
N GLN A 229 -7.74 -19.20 26.35
CA GLN A 229 -9.14 -19.27 25.91
C GLN A 229 -9.37 -19.65 24.43
N ALA A 230 -8.32 -19.96 23.65
CA ALA A 230 -8.44 -20.09 22.18
C ALA A 230 -7.78 -21.34 21.59
N ALA A 231 -7.62 -22.42 22.37
CA ALA A 231 -7.09 -23.68 21.85
C ALA A 231 -7.90 -24.12 20.60
N ASN A 232 -7.23 -24.23 19.45
CA ASN A 232 -7.77 -24.62 18.12
C ASN A 232 -8.52 -23.54 17.30
N LEU A 233 -8.47 -22.26 17.67
CA LEU A 233 -9.09 -21.19 16.89
C LEU A 233 -8.23 -20.83 15.65
N ARG A 234 -8.78 -20.91 14.43
CA ARG A 234 -8.08 -20.44 13.21
C ARG A 234 -8.62 -19.09 12.76
N ILE A 235 -7.81 -18.30 12.06
CA ILE A 235 -8.25 -17.01 11.51
C ILE A 235 -9.43 -17.18 10.54
N ALA A 236 -9.48 -18.31 9.83
CA ALA A 236 -10.59 -18.64 8.92
C ALA A 236 -11.94 -18.72 9.64
N ASP A 237 -11.95 -19.17 10.90
CA ASP A 237 -13.16 -19.34 11.71
C ASP A 237 -13.69 -17.99 12.24
N LEU A 238 -12.91 -16.92 12.10
CA LEU A 238 -13.20 -15.58 12.61
C LEU A 238 -13.51 -14.56 11.49
N LYS A 239 -13.70 -15.04 10.26
CA LYS A 239 -13.92 -14.19 9.10
C LYS A 239 -15.27 -13.46 9.22
N GLY A 240 -15.21 -12.14 9.26
CA GLY A 240 -16.40 -11.27 9.36
C GLY A 240 -16.70 -10.83 10.79
N GLU A 241 -15.99 -11.38 11.77
CA GLU A 241 -16.10 -11.00 13.18
C GLU A 241 -15.13 -9.86 13.52
N VAL A 242 -15.52 -9.02 14.49
CA VAL A 242 -14.63 -8.02 15.10
C VAL A 242 -13.94 -8.66 16.30
N ILE A 243 -12.63 -8.86 16.21
CA ILE A 243 -11.85 -9.57 17.22
C ILE A 243 -10.92 -8.57 17.92
N ALA A 244 -10.97 -8.55 19.26
CA ALA A 244 -9.98 -7.84 20.07
C ALA A 244 -8.82 -8.79 20.40
N LEU A 245 -7.68 -8.63 19.72
CA LEU A 245 -6.46 -9.36 20.04
C LEU A 245 -5.65 -8.55 21.06
N HIS A 246 -5.60 -9.01 22.30
CA HIS A 246 -4.70 -8.46 23.32
C HIS A 246 -3.43 -9.32 23.36
N PHE A 247 -2.31 -8.78 22.88
CA PHE A 247 -1.02 -9.44 22.95
C PHE A 247 0.00 -8.53 23.64
N TRP A 248 0.90 -9.13 24.38
CA TRP A 248 2.02 -8.44 25.01
C TRP A 248 3.22 -8.58 24.10
N ALA A 249 3.66 -7.48 23.49
CA ALA A 249 4.93 -7.41 22.80
C ALA A 249 5.96 -6.77 23.75
N PHE A 250 6.94 -7.53 24.20
CA PHE A 250 8.14 -6.95 24.80
C PHE A 250 8.97 -6.32 23.67
N GLY A 251 9.24 -5.02 23.81
CA GLY A 251 10.12 -4.24 22.91
C GLY A 251 11.57 -4.29 23.36
#